data_AF-A0A4Y7MUC6-F1
#
_entry.id   AF-A0A4Y7MUC6-F1
#
_cell.length_a   1.000
_cell.length_b   1.000
_cell.length_c   1.000
_cell.angle_alpha   90.00
_cell.angle_beta   90.00
_cell.angle_gamma   90.00
#
_symmetry.space_group_name_H-M   'P 1'
#
loop_
_entity.id
_entity.type
_entity.pdbx_description
1 polymer ?
#
loop_
_entity_poly.entity_id
_entity_poly.type
_entity_poly.pdbx_seq_one_letter_code
_entity_poly.pdbx_strand_id
1 'polypeptide(L)'
;MAERGAHLSQLLLDSSRPSIFELVAQEGLNQALRGTIKFVFRVCANHYPETFGLSFRWANEIQLLFDCFLQNYYLRNYGASFAENFYGLERVTKEDCTLNGKGTLHSLISLTILPYALSKLDAYFSERQHNQPHPVLNFSSIRFIYDLIVLVNWMLYTWGKSVTHSPILHLLGLKLKHGGDNSSPGISLTKIIELSAFFIQFLEWWFTNQSSQAKSMLSLPIPPPPHSIVQNQHSKPRTGACPLCQQQWKNECVLRVSGYVYCYRCILPYLKENNKCPISKLPASPNDLIRIFANAE
;
A
#
# COMPACT_ATOMS: atom_id res chain seq x y z
N MET A 1 -33.67 -36.34 -21.34
CA MET A 1 -33.13 -36.14 -19.96
C MET A 1 -31.66 -36.53 -19.82
N ALA A 2 -31.09 -37.43 -20.64
CA ALA A 2 -29.67 -37.82 -20.58
C ALA A 2 -28.68 -36.75 -21.09
N GLU A 3 -29.10 -35.85 -21.98
CA GLU A 3 -28.23 -34.79 -22.52
C GLU A 3 -27.76 -33.77 -21.47
N ARG A 4 -28.57 -33.55 -20.42
CA ARG A 4 -28.16 -32.69 -19.28
C ARG A 4 -27.19 -33.38 -18.33
N GLY A 5 -27.14 -34.72 -18.34
CA GLY A 5 -26.15 -35.49 -17.58
C GLY A 5 -24.74 -35.39 -18.16
N ALA A 6 -24.62 -35.34 -19.50
CA ALA A 6 -23.33 -35.19 -20.19
C ALA A 6 -22.63 -33.85 -19.91
N HIS A 7 -23.39 -32.77 -19.71
CA HIS A 7 -22.86 -31.47 -19.26
C HIS A 7 -22.33 -31.51 -17.83
N LEU A 8 -22.91 -32.37 -16.97
CA LEU A 8 -22.43 -32.60 -15.60
C LEU A 8 -21.11 -33.40 -15.62
N SER A 9 -20.97 -34.35 -16.55
CA SER A 9 -19.71 -35.07 -16.79
C SER A 9 -18.60 -34.15 -17.32
N GLN A 10 -18.95 -33.16 -18.16
CA GLN A 10 -18.01 -32.12 -18.60
C GLN A 10 -17.57 -31.22 -17.43
N LEU A 11 -18.49 -30.85 -16.54
CA LEU A 11 -18.15 -30.11 -15.31
C LEU A 11 -17.26 -30.92 -14.35
N LEU A 12 -17.34 -32.24 -14.36
CA LEU A 12 -16.46 -33.13 -13.60
C LEU A 12 -15.09 -33.32 -14.28
N LEU A 13 -15.00 -33.24 -15.62
CA LEU A 13 -13.72 -33.12 -16.35
C LEU A 13 -13.07 -31.73 -16.14
N ASP A 14 -13.89 -30.70 -15.96
CA ASP A 14 -13.48 -29.36 -15.51
C ASP A 14 -12.97 -29.33 -14.06
N SER A 15 -13.13 -30.40 -13.27
CA SER A 15 -12.54 -30.49 -11.92
C SER A 15 -11.01 -30.40 -11.92
N SER A 16 -10.37 -30.59 -13.08
CA SER A 16 -8.93 -30.41 -13.25
C SER A 16 -8.51 -28.93 -13.27
N ARG A 17 -9.43 -28.01 -13.55
CA ARG A 17 -9.19 -26.57 -13.66
C ARG A 17 -9.42 -25.89 -12.29
N PRO A 18 -8.50 -25.01 -11.86
CA PRO A 18 -8.66 -24.29 -10.59
C PRO A 18 -9.83 -23.30 -10.61
N SER A 19 -10.45 -23.11 -9.45
CA SER A 19 -11.46 -22.09 -9.25
C SER A 19 -10.85 -20.68 -9.29
N ILE A 20 -11.63 -19.70 -9.76
CA ILE A 20 -11.24 -18.27 -9.70
C ILE A 20 -10.90 -17.86 -8.26
N PHE A 21 -11.65 -18.37 -7.28
CA PHE A 21 -11.40 -18.05 -5.88
C PHE A 21 -10.06 -18.61 -5.39
N GLU A 22 -9.67 -19.81 -5.82
CA GLU A 22 -8.37 -20.39 -5.51
C GLU A 22 -7.25 -19.60 -6.18
N LEU A 23 -7.45 -19.17 -7.44
CA LEU A 23 -6.50 -18.33 -8.17
C LEU A 23 -6.29 -16.97 -7.50
N VAL A 24 -7.35 -16.34 -7.00
CA VAL A 24 -7.26 -15.07 -6.26
C VAL A 24 -6.61 -15.29 -4.90
N ALA A 25 -6.97 -16.36 -4.19
CA ALA A 25 -6.45 -16.67 -2.87
C ALA A 25 -4.93 -16.99 -2.89
N GLN A 26 -4.43 -17.71 -3.90
CA GLN A 26 -2.99 -17.94 -4.07
C GLN A 26 -2.20 -16.66 -4.36
N GLU A 27 -2.77 -15.76 -5.18
CA GLU A 27 -2.12 -14.49 -5.52
C GLU A 27 -2.08 -13.59 -4.29
N GLY A 28 -3.18 -13.54 -3.54
CA GLY A 28 -3.27 -12.85 -2.26
C GLY A 28 -2.25 -13.38 -1.24
N LEU A 29 -2.04 -14.69 -1.15
CA LEU A 29 -1.02 -15.27 -0.26
C LEU A 29 0.40 -14.83 -0.64
N ASN A 30 0.73 -14.86 -1.93
CA ASN A 30 2.03 -14.39 -2.42
C ASN A 30 2.24 -12.89 -2.12
N GLN A 31 1.22 -12.06 -2.29
CA GLN A 31 1.29 -10.62 -1.98
C GLN A 31 1.43 -10.37 -0.47
N ALA A 32 0.69 -11.13 0.35
CA ALA A 32 0.80 -11.05 1.81
C ALA A 32 2.20 -11.43 2.30
N LEU A 33 2.76 -12.54 1.82
CA LEU A 33 4.13 -12.97 2.15
C LEU A 33 5.15 -11.85 1.90
N ARG A 34 5.09 -11.24 0.72
CA ARG A 34 5.93 -10.10 0.33
C ARG A 34 5.75 -8.91 1.28
N GLY A 35 4.51 -8.58 1.62
CA GLY A 35 4.20 -7.52 2.58
C GLY A 35 4.75 -7.80 3.98
N THR A 36 4.62 -9.04 4.48
CA THR A 36 5.11 -9.46 5.79
C THR A 36 6.63 -9.38 5.88
N ILE A 37 7.35 -9.86 4.87
CA ILE A 37 8.82 -9.78 4.85
C ILE A 37 9.28 -8.32 4.94
N LYS A 38 8.67 -7.43 4.13
CA LYS A 38 8.97 -6.00 4.16
C LYS A 38 8.65 -5.36 5.51
N PHE A 39 7.55 -5.77 6.14
CA PHE A 39 7.17 -5.30 7.47
C PHE A 39 8.18 -5.73 8.53
N VAL A 40 8.63 -6.99 8.50
CA VAL A 40 9.68 -7.49 9.42
C VAL A 40 10.95 -6.65 9.27
N PHE A 41 11.42 -6.40 8.05
CA PHE A 41 12.59 -5.53 7.82
C PHE A 41 12.38 -4.12 8.37
N ARG A 42 11.18 -3.55 8.22
CA ARG A 42 10.84 -2.23 8.77
C ARG A 42 10.88 -2.22 10.30
N VAL A 43 10.34 -3.26 10.96
CA VAL A 43 10.37 -3.38 12.43
C VAL A 43 11.80 -3.55 12.93
N CYS A 44 12.60 -4.40 12.28
CA CYS A 44 14.02 -4.58 12.61
C CYS A 44 14.81 -3.26 12.47
N ALA A 45 14.57 -2.50 11.39
CA ALA A 45 15.22 -1.21 11.16
C ALA A 45 14.86 -0.16 12.23
N ASN A 46 13.60 -0.16 12.69
CA ASN A 46 13.16 0.76 13.74
C ASN A 46 13.72 0.41 15.12
N HIS A 47 13.93 -0.88 15.42
CA HIS A 47 14.41 -1.33 16.71
C HIS A 47 15.93 -1.23 16.85
N TYR A 48 16.67 -1.40 15.74
CA TYR A 48 18.14 -1.37 15.70
C TYR A 48 18.65 -0.50 14.53
N PRO A 49 18.59 0.84 14.63
CA PRO A 49 18.89 1.75 13.53
C PRO A 49 20.38 1.71 13.08
N GLU A 50 21.31 1.51 14.02
CA GLU A 50 22.76 1.54 13.77
C GLU A 50 23.25 0.38 12.89
N THR A 51 22.60 -0.78 12.96
CA THR A 51 23.01 -1.98 12.21
C THR A 51 22.12 -2.26 10.99
N PHE A 52 20.81 -2.03 11.10
CA PHE A 52 19.84 -2.38 10.05
C PHE A 52 19.49 -1.23 9.09
N GLY A 53 20.10 -0.04 9.24
CA GLY A 53 19.90 1.07 8.29
C GLY A 53 20.30 0.71 6.85
N LEU A 54 21.37 -0.07 6.67
CA LEU A 54 21.79 -0.59 5.36
C LEU A 54 20.83 -1.68 4.85
N SER A 55 20.39 -2.58 5.72
CA SER A 55 19.44 -3.65 5.38
C SER A 55 18.09 -3.09 4.90
N PHE A 56 17.64 -1.97 5.48
CA PHE A 56 16.41 -1.30 5.01
C PHE A 56 16.55 -0.74 3.59
N ARG A 57 17.71 -0.19 3.22
CA ARG A 57 17.99 0.29 1.86
C ARG A 57 17.97 -0.84 0.83
N TRP A 58 18.45 -2.01 1.20
CA TRP A 58 18.48 -3.21 0.35
C TRP A 58 17.27 -4.14 0.56
N ALA A 59 16.27 -3.74 1.34
CA ALA A 59 15.16 -4.62 1.73
C ALA A 59 14.41 -5.20 0.52
N ASN A 60 14.21 -4.41 -0.54
CA ASN A 60 13.56 -4.89 -1.76
C ASN A 60 14.41 -5.94 -2.50
N GLU A 61 15.74 -5.80 -2.52
CA GLU A 61 16.64 -6.76 -3.17
C GLU A 61 16.76 -8.05 -2.34
N ILE A 62 16.80 -7.92 -1.01
CA ILE A 62 16.82 -9.07 -0.09
C ILE A 62 15.50 -9.85 -0.20
N GLN A 63 14.37 -9.15 -0.27
CA GLN A 63 13.07 -9.77 -0.49
C GLN A 63 12.99 -10.48 -1.85
N LEU A 64 13.51 -9.87 -2.93
CA LEU A 64 13.59 -10.50 -4.24
C LEU A 64 14.43 -11.79 -4.21
N LEU A 65 15.58 -11.77 -3.53
CA LEU A 65 16.45 -12.94 -3.38
C LEU A 65 15.75 -14.05 -2.61
N PHE A 66 15.06 -13.70 -1.51
CA PHE A 66 14.27 -14.66 -0.75
C PHE A 66 13.15 -15.28 -1.59
N ASP A 67 12.36 -14.45 -2.29
CA ASP A 67 11.30 -14.92 -3.19
C ASP A 67 11.88 -15.82 -4.30
N CYS A 68 13.02 -15.46 -4.88
CA CYS A 68 13.71 -16.27 -5.89
C CYS A 68 14.13 -17.65 -5.34
N PHE A 69 14.74 -17.68 -4.16
CA PHE A 69 15.15 -18.93 -3.51
C PHE A 69 13.95 -19.82 -3.17
N LEU A 70 12.92 -19.23 -2.55
CA LEU A 70 11.70 -19.93 -2.17
C LEU A 70 11.00 -20.52 -3.40
N GLN A 71 10.76 -19.69 -4.42
CA GLN A 71 10.08 -20.14 -5.64
C GLN A 71 10.90 -21.16 -6.42
N ASN A 72 12.24 -21.04 -6.46
CA ASN A 72 13.10 -22.04 -7.07
C ASN A 72 13.03 -23.40 -6.38
N TYR A 73 13.00 -23.41 -5.04
CA TYR A 73 12.87 -24.65 -4.26
C TYR A 73 11.54 -25.35 -4.57
N TYR A 74 10.43 -24.61 -4.53
CA TYR A 74 9.11 -25.19 -4.78
C TYR A 74 8.91 -25.62 -6.25
N LEU A 75 9.38 -24.82 -7.22
CA LEU A 75 9.29 -25.16 -8.63
C LEU A 75 10.13 -26.39 -9.01
N ARG A 76 11.28 -26.61 -8.34
CA ARG A 76 12.12 -27.79 -8.58
C ARG A 76 11.58 -29.07 -7.95
N ASN A 77 11.02 -28.97 -6.75
CA ASN A 77 10.60 -30.15 -5.98
C ASN A 77 9.15 -30.55 -6.26
N TYR A 78 8.25 -29.58 -6.50
CA TYR A 78 6.80 -29.80 -6.62
C TYR A 78 6.23 -29.37 -7.97
N GLY A 79 7.02 -28.72 -8.85
CA GLY A 79 6.50 -28.22 -10.13
C GLY A 79 5.46 -27.09 -9.98
N ALA A 80 5.45 -26.42 -8.83
CA ALA A 80 4.49 -25.40 -8.46
C ALA A 80 5.20 -24.24 -7.76
N SER A 81 4.62 -23.04 -7.81
CA SER A 81 5.00 -21.93 -6.95
C SER A 81 4.66 -22.24 -5.47
N PHE A 82 5.25 -21.52 -4.52
CA PHE A 82 4.92 -21.68 -3.09
C PHE A 82 3.41 -21.61 -2.82
N ALA A 83 2.74 -20.58 -3.35
CA ALA A 83 1.31 -20.43 -3.17
C ALA A 83 0.53 -21.47 -3.97
N GLU A 84 0.92 -21.77 -5.21
CA GLU A 84 0.28 -22.82 -6.02
C GLU A 84 0.29 -24.17 -5.26
N ASN A 85 1.44 -24.56 -4.70
CA ASN A 85 1.55 -25.78 -3.90
C ASN A 85 0.68 -25.75 -2.62
N PHE A 86 0.56 -24.59 -1.96
CA PHE A 86 -0.30 -24.44 -0.78
C PHE A 86 -1.78 -24.69 -1.10
N TYR A 87 -2.23 -24.30 -2.30
CA TYR A 87 -3.59 -24.52 -2.80
C TYR A 87 -3.74 -25.82 -3.61
N GLY A 88 -2.73 -26.70 -3.62
CA GLY A 88 -2.79 -27.99 -4.33
C GLY A 88 -2.73 -27.90 -5.86
N LEU A 89 -2.15 -26.82 -6.39
CA LEU A 89 -2.03 -26.54 -7.81
C LEU A 89 -0.60 -26.84 -8.31
N GLU A 90 -0.52 -27.37 -9.52
CA GLU A 90 0.72 -27.64 -10.25
C GLU A 90 0.72 -26.94 -11.61
N ARG A 91 1.92 -26.55 -12.08
CA ARG A 91 2.09 -26.00 -13.43
C ARG A 91 2.40 -27.12 -14.39
N VAL A 92 1.58 -27.22 -15.43
CA VAL A 92 1.70 -28.26 -16.44
C VAL A 92 1.75 -27.60 -17.81
N THR A 93 2.47 -28.22 -18.75
CA THR A 93 2.44 -27.79 -20.15
C THR A 93 1.03 -28.03 -20.72
N LYS A 94 0.65 -27.32 -21.80
CA LYS A 94 -0.64 -27.54 -22.48
C LYS A 94 -0.92 -29.01 -22.81
N GLU A 95 0.15 -29.77 -23.08
CA GLU A 95 0.17 -31.22 -23.38
C GLU A 95 0.13 -32.13 -22.13
N ASP A 96 -0.14 -31.58 -20.95
CA ASP A 96 -0.16 -32.32 -19.67
C ASP A 96 1.20 -32.91 -19.23
N CYS A 97 2.30 -32.45 -19.84
CA CYS A 97 3.66 -32.84 -19.49
C CYS A 97 4.23 -32.03 -18.31
N THR A 98 5.02 -32.71 -17.47
CA THR A 98 5.80 -32.11 -16.38
C THR A 98 6.75 -31.02 -16.90
N LEU A 99 7.02 -30.01 -16.09
CA LEU A 99 7.85 -28.86 -16.48
C LEU A 99 9.25 -29.28 -16.93
N ASN A 100 9.61 -28.85 -18.13
CA ASN A 100 10.99 -28.90 -18.62
C ASN A 100 11.84 -27.86 -17.87
N GLY A 101 13.15 -28.09 -17.68
CA GLY A 101 14.04 -27.17 -16.96
C GLY A 101 14.05 -25.73 -17.51
N LYS A 102 13.85 -25.55 -18.82
CA LYS A 102 13.64 -24.23 -19.44
C LYS A 102 12.30 -23.60 -19.03
N GLY A 103 11.23 -24.40 -18.97
CA GLY A 103 9.90 -23.96 -18.50
C GLY A 103 9.90 -23.61 -17.01
N THR A 104 10.68 -24.32 -16.20
CA THR A 104 10.94 -24.00 -14.79
C THR A 104 11.63 -22.65 -14.66
N LEU A 105 12.66 -22.39 -15.48
CA LEU A 105 13.35 -21.09 -15.49
C LEU A 105 12.43 -19.95 -15.93
N HIS A 106 11.67 -20.11 -17.02
CA HIS A 106 10.71 -19.09 -17.46
C HIS A 106 9.61 -18.82 -16.44
N SER A 107 9.12 -19.88 -15.79
CA SER A 107 8.16 -19.78 -14.67
C SER A 107 8.72 -18.98 -13.51
N LEU A 108 9.97 -19.25 -13.14
CA LEU A 108 10.67 -18.53 -12.08
C LEU A 108 10.85 -17.05 -12.42
N ILE A 109 11.31 -16.74 -13.63
CA ILE A 109 11.47 -15.35 -14.11
C ILE A 109 10.13 -14.61 -14.08
N SER A 110 9.05 -15.26 -14.53
CA SER A 110 7.70 -14.69 -14.52
C SER A 110 7.18 -14.41 -13.11
N LEU A 111 7.48 -15.26 -12.14
CA LEU A 111 6.97 -15.14 -10.77
C LEU A 111 7.74 -14.11 -9.93
N THR A 112 9.04 -13.92 -10.21
CA THR A 112 9.93 -13.16 -9.33
C THR A 112 10.45 -11.90 -9.99
N ILE A 113 11.11 -12.03 -11.14
CA ILE A 113 11.80 -10.93 -11.82
C ILE A 113 10.81 -9.99 -12.49
N LEU A 114 9.80 -10.51 -13.17
CA LEU A 114 8.82 -9.70 -13.88
C LEU A 114 8.04 -8.73 -12.96
N PRO A 115 7.37 -9.18 -11.87
CA PRO A 115 6.65 -8.25 -10.99
C PRO A 115 7.59 -7.25 -10.32
N TYR A 116 8.82 -7.66 -10.00
CA TYR A 116 9.84 -6.77 -9.46
C TYR A 116 10.26 -5.69 -10.47
N ALA A 117 10.55 -6.08 -11.71
CA ALA A 117 10.93 -5.16 -12.77
C ALA A 117 9.80 -4.16 -13.07
N LEU A 118 8.55 -4.62 -13.15
CA LEU A 118 7.38 -3.75 -13.31
C LEU A 118 7.27 -2.76 -12.15
N SER A 119 7.43 -3.20 -10.90
CA SER A 119 7.38 -2.31 -9.74
C SER A 119 8.51 -1.27 -9.72
N LYS A 120 9.71 -1.63 -10.20
CA LYS A 120 10.86 -0.72 -10.26
C LYS A 120 10.72 0.28 -11.40
N LEU A 121 10.14 -0.13 -12.53
CA LEU A 121 9.76 0.77 -13.62
C LEU A 121 8.69 1.76 -13.16
N ASP A 122 7.65 1.28 -12.47
CA ASP A 122 6.59 2.14 -11.93
C ASP A 122 7.17 3.21 -10.99
N ALA A 123 8.07 2.81 -10.08
CA ALA A 123 8.76 3.74 -9.18
C ALA A 123 9.59 4.78 -9.94
N TYR A 124 10.37 4.33 -10.93
CA TYR A 124 11.22 5.19 -11.74
C TYR A 124 10.44 6.21 -12.57
N PHE A 125 9.33 5.80 -13.20
CA PHE A 125 8.50 6.70 -13.99
C PHE A 125 7.67 7.64 -13.11
N SER A 126 7.22 7.18 -11.94
CA SER A 126 6.49 8.03 -10.98
C SER A 126 7.33 9.19 -10.48
N GLU A 127 8.61 8.95 -10.21
CA GLU A 127 9.56 10.00 -9.79
C GLU A 127 9.80 11.03 -10.91
N ARG A 128 9.87 10.58 -12.17
CA ARG A 128 9.99 11.49 -13.33
C ARG A 128 8.73 12.31 -13.57
N GLN A 129 7.55 11.76 -13.31
CA GLN A 129 6.29 12.46 -13.49
C GLN A 129 6.10 13.62 -12.50
N HIS A 130 6.68 13.55 -11.29
CA HIS A 130 6.63 14.67 -10.34
C HIS A 130 7.53 15.86 -10.77
N ASN A 131 8.60 15.59 -11.51
CA ASN A 131 9.62 16.58 -11.88
C ASN A 131 9.36 17.28 -13.23
N GLN A 132 8.37 16.86 -14.04
CA GLN A 132 8.06 17.50 -15.32
C GLN A 132 6.61 18.00 -15.40
N PRO A 133 6.38 19.23 -15.91
CA PRO A 133 5.03 19.80 -16.07
C PRO A 133 4.27 19.26 -17.30
N HIS A 134 4.88 18.42 -18.13
CA HIS A 134 4.25 17.87 -19.34
C HIS A 134 4.06 16.34 -19.21
N PRO A 135 2.86 15.81 -19.51
CA PRO A 135 2.59 14.39 -19.36
C PRO A 135 3.29 13.58 -20.45
N VAL A 136 4.29 12.78 -20.08
CA VAL A 136 4.83 11.72 -20.94
C VAL A 136 3.81 10.57 -21.03
N LEU A 137 2.90 10.65 -22.00
CA LEU A 137 1.78 9.72 -22.16
C LEU A 137 2.20 8.24 -22.35
N ASN A 138 3.45 7.96 -22.71
CA ASN A 138 3.83 6.62 -23.18
C ASN A 138 3.84 5.53 -22.10
N PHE A 139 4.43 5.75 -20.91
CA PHE A 139 4.51 4.67 -19.90
C PHE A 139 3.16 4.40 -19.22
N SER A 140 2.44 5.46 -18.84
CA SER A 140 1.11 5.34 -18.22
C SER A 140 0.12 4.64 -19.16
N SER A 141 0.15 4.95 -20.46
CA SER A 141 -0.67 4.26 -21.46
C SER A 141 -0.27 2.80 -21.64
N ILE A 142 1.03 2.48 -21.69
CA ILE A 142 1.52 1.09 -21.76
C ILE A 142 1.06 0.30 -20.54
N ARG A 143 1.14 0.89 -19.34
CA ARG A 143 0.69 0.25 -18.11
C ARG A 143 -0.82 0.01 -18.11
N PHE A 144 -1.60 1.01 -18.51
CA PHE A 144 -3.04 0.88 -18.67
C PHE A 144 -3.41 -0.24 -19.65
N ILE A 145 -2.73 -0.32 -20.80
CA ILE A 145 -2.96 -1.38 -21.79
C ILE A 145 -2.61 -2.76 -21.21
N TYR A 146 -1.50 -2.88 -20.49
CA TYR A 146 -1.14 -4.14 -19.82
C TYR A 146 -2.20 -4.57 -18.81
N ASP A 147 -2.65 -3.65 -17.95
CA ASP A 147 -3.68 -3.94 -16.94
C ASP A 147 -5.03 -4.28 -17.61
N LEU A 148 -5.37 -3.63 -18.72
CA LEU A 148 -6.55 -3.97 -19.54
C LEU A 148 -6.45 -5.37 -20.14
N ILE A 149 -5.29 -5.76 -20.67
CA ILE A 149 -5.05 -7.12 -21.21
C ILE A 149 -5.19 -8.16 -20.10
N VAL A 150 -4.63 -7.90 -18.91
CA VAL A 150 -4.77 -8.77 -17.74
C VAL A 150 -6.26 -8.92 -17.39
N LEU A 151 -7.00 -7.81 -17.26
CA LEU A 151 -8.42 -7.82 -16.94
C LEU A 151 -9.25 -8.60 -17.98
N VAL A 152 -9.01 -8.37 -19.27
CA VAL A 152 -9.69 -9.11 -20.35
C VAL A 152 -9.39 -10.60 -20.26
N ASN A 153 -8.15 -11.00 -19.95
CA ASN A 153 -7.81 -12.41 -19.79
C ASN A 153 -8.51 -13.05 -18.58
N TRP A 154 -8.57 -12.34 -17.44
CA TRP A 154 -9.36 -12.78 -16.29
C TRP A 154 -10.85 -12.97 -16.65
N MET A 155 -11.44 -12.02 -17.38
CA MET A 155 -12.83 -12.14 -17.85
C MET A 155 -13.05 -13.31 -18.83
N LEU A 156 -12.11 -13.55 -19.74
CA LEU A 156 -12.17 -14.70 -20.65
C LEU A 156 -12.00 -16.03 -19.89
N TYR A 157 -11.20 -16.04 -18.83
CA TYR A 157 -11.06 -17.17 -17.94
C TYR A 157 -12.37 -17.43 -17.20
N THR A 158 -13.02 -16.41 -16.63
CA THR A 158 -14.29 -16.60 -15.90
C THR A 158 -15.43 -17.04 -16.82
N TRP A 159 -15.43 -16.61 -18.08
CA TRP A 159 -16.38 -17.05 -19.11
C TRP A 159 -16.09 -18.46 -19.66
N GLY A 160 -15.03 -19.13 -19.19
CA GLY A 160 -14.64 -20.46 -19.66
C GLY A 160 -13.99 -20.50 -21.05
N LYS A 161 -13.74 -19.36 -21.68
CA LYS A 161 -13.12 -19.28 -23.03
C LYS A 161 -11.60 -19.42 -23.03
N SER A 162 -10.95 -18.98 -21.95
CA SER A 162 -9.49 -19.11 -21.78
C SER A 162 -9.17 -20.24 -20.80
N VAL A 163 -8.08 -20.98 -21.06
CA VAL A 163 -7.52 -22.01 -20.16
C VAL A 163 -6.63 -21.40 -19.08
N THR A 164 -6.14 -20.17 -19.28
CA THR A 164 -5.14 -19.51 -18.43
C THR A 164 -5.62 -18.13 -17.98
N HIS A 165 -5.42 -17.77 -16.71
CA HIS A 165 -5.86 -16.47 -16.17
C HIS A 165 -4.85 -15.34 -16.39
N SER A 166 -3.55 -15.64 -16.51
CA SER A 166 -2.50 -14.64 -16.70
C SER A 166 -1.97 -14.64 -18.15
N PRO A 167 -1.73 -13.45 -18.74
CA PRO A 167 -1.24 -13.36 -20.13
C PRO A 167 0.16 -13.96 -20.28
N ILE A 168 0.95 -13.95 -19.20
CA ILE A 168 2.30 -14.51 -19.20
C ILE A 168 2.27 -16.04 -19.23
N LEU A 169 1.37 -16.68 -18.47
CA LEU A 169 1.19 -18.14 -18.55
C LEU A 169 0.69 -18.56 -19.93
N HIS A 170 -0.22 -17.77 -20.53
CA HIS A 170 -0.67 -17.98 -21.90
C HIS A 170 0.49 -17.91 -22.90
N LEU A 171 1.37 -16.91 -22.78
CA LEU A 171 2.55 -16.76 -23.63
C LEU A 171 3.57 -17.90 -23.44
N LEU A 172 3.71 -18.40 -22.21
CA LEU A 172 4.59 -19.52 -21.88
C LEU A 172 4.02 -20.90 -22.23
N GLY A 173 2.74 -20.98 -22.65
CA GLY A 173 2.08 -22.25 -22.96
C GLY A 173 1.85 -23.15 -21.74
N LEU A 174 1.78 -22.54 -20.55
CA LEU A 174 1.61 -23.24 -19.27
C LEU A 174 0.17 -23.10 -18.77
N LYS A 175 -0.38 -24.18 -18.21
CA LYS A 175 -1.68 -24.21 -17.54
C LYS A 175 -1.52 -24.66 -16.09
N LEU A 176 -2.47 -24.29 -15.24
CA LEU A 176 -2.54 -24.76 -13.86
C LEU A 176 -3.55 -25.90 -13.78
N LYS A 177 -3.19 -26.95 -13.04
CA LYS A 177 -4.01 -28.13 -12.79
C LYS A 177 -3.94 -28.49 -11.31
N HIS A 178 -4.95 -29.16 -10.77
CA HIS A 178 -4.84 -29.80 -9.46
C HIS A 178 -3.87 -30.99 -9.49
N GLY A 179 -2.96 -31.06 -8.50
CA GLY A 179 -2.08 -32.21 -8.30
C GLY A 179 -2.91 -33.46 -7.97
N GLY A 180 -2.59 -34.59 -8.60
CA GLY A 180 -3.40 -35.82 -8.61
C GLY A 180 -3.47 -36.63 -7.30
N ASP A 181 -3.36 -36.00 -6.14
CA ASP A 181 -3.44 -36.70 -4.85
C ASP A 181 -4.88 -36.77 -4.33
N ASN A 182 -5.36 -38.00 -4.15
CA ASN A 182 -6.66 -38.36 -3.61
C ASN A 182 -6.87 -37.82 -2.17
N SER A 183 -7.36 -36.59 -2.01
CA SER A 183 -7.94 -36.13 -0.74
C SER A 183 -9.43 -35.87 -0.89
N SER A 184 -10.21 -36.65 -0.15
CA SER A 184 -11.67 -36.72 -0.05
C SER A 184 -12.44 -35.39 -0.22
N PRO A 185 -13.70 -35.43 -0.75
CA PRO A 185 -14.62 -34.30 -0.85
C PRO A 185 -15.28 -33.95 0.50
N GLY A 186 -14.48 -33.84 1.56
CA GLY A 186 -14.85 -33.17 2.79
C GLY A 186 -14.42 -31.71 2.70
N ILE A 187 -15.13 -30.80 3.36
CA ILE A 187 -14.65 -29.43 3.55
C ILE A 187 -13.38 -29.51 4.40
N SER A 188 -12.23 -29.68 3.76
CA SER A 188 -10.94 -29.77 4.42
C SER A 188 -10.69 -28.47 5.19
N LEU A 189 -10.09 -28.58 6.39
CA LEU A 189 -9.67 -27.43 7.20
C LEU A 189 -8.88 -26.39 6.39
N THR A 190 -8.13 -26.84 5.39
CA THR A 190 -7.47 -25.99 4.40
C THR A 190 -8.46 -25.07 3.68
N LYS A 191 -9.58 -25.58 3.15
CA LYS A 191 -10.63 -24.77 2.48
C LYS A 191 -11.28 -23.73 3.41
N ILE A 192 -11.40 -24.02 4.70
CA ILE A 192 -11.89 -23.06 5.70
C ILE A 192 -10.85 -21.97 5.94
N ILE A 193 -9.57 -22.35 6.02
CA ILE A 193 -8.45 -21.40 6.15
C ILE A 193 -8.36 -20.52 4.90
N GLU A 194 -8.48 -21.10 3.70
CA GLU A 194 -8.52 -20.38 2.42
C GLU A 194 -9.68 -19.37 2.37
N LEU A 195 -10.89 -19.77 2.77
CA LEU A 195 -12.05 -18.89 2.84
C LEU A 195 -11.86 -17.77 3.87
N SER A 196 -11.25 -18.08 5.01
CA SER A 196 -10.96 -17.09 6.06
C SER A 196 -9.88 -16.09 5.65
N ALA A 197 -8.84 -16.54 4.95
CA ALA A 197 -7.78 -15.69 4.43
C ALA A 197 -8.31 -14.75 3.35
N PHE A 198 -9.16 -15.25 2.44
CA PHE A 198 -9.86 -14.43 1.46
C PHE A 198 -10.75 -13.38 2.13
N PHE A 199 -11.52 -13.77 3.15
CA PHE A 199 -12.40 -12.85 3.86
C PHE A 199 -11.63 -11.77 4.63
N ILE A 200 -10.50 -12.13 5.25
CA ILE A 200 -9.63 -11.16 5.93
C ILE A 200 -8.99 -10.18 4.94
N GLN A 201 -8.50 -10.65 3.79
CA GLN A 201 -7.96 -9.77 2.74
C GLN A 201 -9.03 -8.84 2.16
N PHE A 202 -10.25 -9.35 1.96
CA PHE A 202 -11.39 -8.54 1.57
C PHE A 202 -11.68 -7.44 2.59
N LEU A 203 -11.69 -7.77 3.89
CA LEU A 203 -11.88 -6.80 4.96
C LEU A 203 -10.73 -5.80 5.03
N GLU A 204 -9.47 -6.23 4.91
CA GLU A 204 -8.31 -5.34 4.93
C GLU A 204 -8.36 -4.35 3.78
N TRP A 205 -8.70 -4.79 2.56
CA TRP A 205 -8.94 -3.90 1.43
C TRP A 205 -10.10 -2.93 1.71
N TRP A 206 -11.24 -3.44 2.19
CA TRP A 206 -12.44 -2.66 2.47
C TRP A 206 -12.16 -1.55 3.51
N PHE A 207 -11.46 -1.87 4.59
CA PHE A 207 -11.12 -0.94 5.66
C PHE A 207 -9.95 0.00 5.31
N THR A 208 -8.96 -0.46 4.54
CA THR A 208 -7.86 0.39 4.05
C THR A 208 -8.35 1.42 3.04
N ASN A 209 -9.33 1.05 2.20
CA ASN A 209 -9.95 1.96 1.25
C ASN A 209 -10.80 3.03 1.97
N GLN A 210 -11.54 2.66 3.03
CA GLN A 210 -12.24 3.65 3.87
C GLN A 210 -11.29 4.65 4.53
N SER A 211 -10.13 4.22 5.06
CA SER A 211 -9.16 5.15 5.69
C SER A 211 -8.56 6.16 4.70
N SER A 212 -8.41 5.77 3.43
CA SER A 212 -7.82 6.60 2.38
C SER A 212 -8.85 7.57 1.75
N GLN A 213 -10.07 7.10 1.51
CA GLN A 213 -11.14 7.90 0.91
C GLN A 213 -11.83 8.82 1.93
N ALA A 214 -11.96 8.39 3.20
CA ALA A 214 -12.45 9.26 4.27
C ALA A 214 -11.50 10.44 4.52
N LYS A 215 -10.18 10.24 4.39
CA LYS A 215 -9.20 11.34 4.47
C LYS A 215 -9.30 12.33 3.30
N SER A 216 -9.76 11.91 2.10
CA SER A 216 -9.88 12.79 0.94
C SER A 216 -11.25 13.47 0.80
N MET A 217 -12.32 12.88 1.34
CA MET A 217 -13.66 13.47 1.31
C MET A 217 -13.97 14.32 2.56
N LEU A 218 -13.28 14.09 3.68
CA LEU A 218 -13.39 14.92 4.90
C LEU A 218 -12.22 15.90 5.07
N SER A 219 -11.23 15.91 4.15
CA SER A 219 -10.20 16.94 4.19
C SER A 219 -10.83 18.29 3.84
N LEU A 220 -10.92 19.16 4.85
CA LEU A 220 -11.09 20.59 4.64
C LEU A 220 -10.05 21.07 3.61
N PRO A 221 -10.39 22.00 2.71
CA PRO A 221 -9.39 22.65 1.87
C PRO A 221 -8.28 23.16 2.78
N ILE A 222 -7.05 22.77 2.46
CA ILE A 222 -5.86 23.20 3.21
C ILE A 222 -5.94 24.74 3.25
N PRO A 223 -6.05 25.36 4.44
CA PRO A 223 -6.16 26.80 4.51
C PRO A 223 -4.93 27.38 3.82
N PRO A 224 -5.10 28.43 2.99
CA PRO A 224 -3.97 29.04 2.32
C PRO A 224 -2.91 29.36 3.39
N PRO A 225 -1.63 29.03 3.14
CA PRO A 225 -0.57 29.28 4.11
C PRO A 225 -0.69 30.73 4.59
N PRO A 226 -0.67 30.97 5.91
CA PRO A 226 -0.93 32.30 6.46
C PRO A 226 -0.01 33.29 5.74
N HIS A 227 -0.62 34.13 4.91
CA HIS A 227 0.13 35.06 4.09
C HIS A 227 1.01 35.89 5.02
N SER A 228 2.31 35.85 4.79
CA SER A 228 3.36 36.62 5.46
C SER A 228 3.16 38.15 5.40
N ILE A 229 2.07 38.60 4.79
CA ILE A 229 1.65 39.99 4.59
C ILE A 229 1.46 40.73 5.93
N VAL A 230 1.16 40.04 7.04
CA VAL A 230 0.96 40.71 8.34
C VAL A 230 2.28 41.03 9.07
N GLN A 231 3.42 40.46 8.66
CA GLN A 231 4.70 40.71 9.36
C GLN A 231 5.36 42.06 9.00
N ASN A 232 4.90 42.76 7.96
CA ASN A 232 5.62 43.90 7.38
C ASN A 232 5.06 45.29 7.72
N GLN A 233 3.96 45.43 8.46
CA GLN A 233 3.35 46.76 8.71
C GLN A 233 3.42 47.27 10.16
N HIS A 234 3.91 46.47 11.10
CA HIS A 234 3.97 46.87 12.51
C HIS A 234 5.38 46.76 13.07
N SER A 235 5.82 47.84 13.71
CA SER A 235 7.13 48.00 14.33
C SER A 235 7.46 46.79 15.21
N LYS A 236 8.63 46.19 14.99
CA LYS A 236 9.12 45.09 15.83
C LYS A 236 9.10 45.56 17.30
N PRO A 237 8.35 44.88 18.20
CA PRO A 237 8.36 45.24 19.61
C PRO A 237 9.78 45.08 20.16
N ARG A 238 10.17 45.96 21.10
CA ARG A 238 11.47 45.86 21.79
C ARG A 238 11.57 44.47 22.43
N THR A 239 12.69 43.79 22.17
CA THR A 239 12.99 42.47 22.71
C THR A 239 13.01 42.53 24.24
N GLY A 240 12.23 41.67 24.91
CA GLY A 240 12.22 41.53 26.37
C GLY A 240 11.22 42.42 27.13
N ALA A 241 10.32 43.14 26.44
CA ALA A 241 9.31 43.99 27.08
C ALA A 241 7.89 43.73 26.55
N CYS A 242 6.89 43.92 27.42
CA CYS A 242 5.49 43.79 27.06
C CYS A 242 5.04 44.92 26.13
N PRO A 243 4.43 44.63 24.96
CA PRO A 243 3.97 45.67 24.04
C PRO A 243 2.84 46.57 24.58
N LEU A 244 2.15 46.14 25.65
CA LEU A 244 1.04 46.91 26.26
C LEU A 244 1.53 47.84 27.38
N CYS A 245 2.34 47.35 28.32
CA CYS A 245 2.81 48.15 29.45
C CYS A 245 4.25 48.66 29.31
N GLN A 246 4.97 48.22 28.27
CA GLN A 246 6.37 48.58 27.98
C GLN A 246 7.38 48.26 29.10
N GLN A 247 6.97 47.46 30.09
CA GLN A 247 7.84 46.96 31.17
C GLN A 247 8.33 45.55 30.85
N GLN A 248 9.33 45.08 31.61
CA GLN A 248 9.77 43.69 31.58
C GLN A 248 8.60 42.75 31.88
N TRP A 249 8.54 41.61 31.19
CA TRP A 249 7.43 40.69 31.33
C TRP A 249 7.28 40.16 32.76
N LYS A 250 6.04 40.15 33.25
CA LYS A 250 5.63 39.54 34.52
C LYS A 250 4.47 38.60 34.22
N ASN A 251 4.60 37.34 34.59
CA ASN A 251 3.66 36.27 34.20
C ASN A 251 3.47 36.23 32.68
N GLU A 252 4.53 35.82 31.98
CA GLU A 252 4.61 35.76 30.52
C GLU A 252 3.47 34.92 29.93
N CYS A 253 2.86 35.46 28.88
CA CYS A 253 1.78 34.80 28.15
C CYS A 253 1.96 35.04 26.67
N VAL A 254 1.92 33.97 25.89
CA VAL A 254 1.93 34.05 24.43
C VAL A 254 0.49 33.98 23.90
N LEU A 255 0.19 34.82 22.92
CA LEU A 255 -1.04 34.73 22.17
C LEU A 255 -0.85 33.79 20.97
N ARG A 256 -1.54 32.65 20.97
CA ARG A 256 -1.37 31.59 19.94
C ARG A 256 -1.57 32.09 18.51
N VAL A 257 -2.49 33.03 18.32
CA VAL A 257 -2.88 33.53 16.98
C VAL A 257 -1.80 34.41 16.34
N SER A 258 -1.02 35.13 17.14
CA SER A 258 -0.06 36.12 16.64
C SER A 258 1.40 35.85 17.01
N GLY A 259 1.64 34.98 18.01
CA GLY A 259 2.98 34.66 18.50
C GLY A 259 3.64 35.74 19.36
N TYR A 260 2.93 36.83 19.71
CA TYR A 260 3.47 37.88 20.58
C TYR A 260 3.33 37.51 22.07
N VAL A 261 4.32 37.92 22.86
CA VAL A 261 4.37 37.71 24.31
C VAL A 261 3.95 38.99 25.05
N TYR A 262 3.03 38.83 26.01
CA TYR A 262 2.49 39.88 26.86
C TYR A 262 2.53 39.45 28.33
N CYS A 263 2.33 40.39 29.25
CA CYS A 263 2.03 40.06 30.65
C CYS A 263 0.57 39.59 30.75
N TYR A 264 0.31 38.50 31.50
CA TYR A 264 -1.04 37.95 31.71
C TYR A 264 -2.06 39.03 32.13
N ARG A 265 -1.65 39.91 33.07
CA ARG A 265 -2.52 40.96 33.62
C ARG A 265 -2.84 42.07 32.60
N CYS A 266 -2.00 42.26 31.58
CA CYS A 266 -2.20 43.31 30.57
C CYS A 266 -3.08 42.82 29.41
N ILE A 267 -2.85 41.60 28.94
CA ILE A 267 -3.51 41.08 27.73
C ILE A 267 -4.91 40.51 28.02
N LEU A 268 -5.15 39.95 29.21
CA LEU A 268 -6.44 39.38 29.58
C LEU A 268 -7.61 40.39 29.54
N PRO A 269 -7.52 41.59 30.14
CA PRO A 269 -8.60 42.58 30.03
C PRO A 269 -8.76 43.08 28.59
N TYR A 270 -7.65 43.30 27.88
CA TYR A 270 -7.68 43.77 26.50
C TYR A 270 -8.43 42.82 25.55
N LEU A 271 -8.19 41.50 25.69
CA LEU A 271 -8.89 40.48 24.89
C LEU A 271 -10.37 40.39 25.23
N LYS A 272 -10.76 40.58 26.49
CA LYS A 272 -12.19 40.58 26.89
C LYS A 272 -12.96 41.75 26.27
N GLU A 273 -12.32 42.91 26.11
CA GLU A 273 -12.95 44.10 25.54
C GLU A 273 -12.93 44.10 24.00
N ASN A 274 -11.78 43.74 23.39
CA ASN A 274 -11.55 43.97 21.96
C ASN A 274 -11.62 42.70 21.09
N ASN A 275 -11.53 41.50 21.69
CA ASN A 275 -11.50 40.19 21.00
C ASN A 275 -10.53 40.12 19.80
N LYS A 276 -9.43 40.88 19.85
CA LYS A 276 -8.42 41.00 18.79
C LYS A 276 -7.02 41.15 19.40
N CYS A 277 -5.99 40.80 18.65
CA CYS A 277 -4.60 41.04 19.04
C CYS A 277 -4.26 42.54 18.93
N PRO A 278 -3.60 43.15 19.92
CA PRO A 278 -3.27 44.58 19.89
C PRO A 278 -2.24 44.95 18.82
N ILE A 279 -1.38 44.01 18.42
CA ILE A 279 -0.33 44.27 17.41
C ILE A 279 -0.78 43.82 16.03
N SER A 280 -1.12 42.53 15.85
CA SER A 280 -1.46 42.00 14.53
C SER A 280 -2.91 42.25 14.10
N LYS A 281 -3.77 42.77 15.01
CA LYS A 281 -5.22 42.97 14.80
C LYS A 281 -6.00 41.70 14.40
N LEU A 282 -5.37 40.53 14.50
CA LEU A 282 -6.01 39.24 14.24
C LEU A 282 -7.07 38.94 15.30
N PRO A 283 -8.20 38.29 14.94
CA PRO A 283 -9.22 37.90 15.90
C PRO A 283 -8.64 36.94 16.93
N ALA A 284 -8.83 37.23 18.22
CA ALA A 284 -8.22 36.45 19.30
C ALA A 284 -9.10 36.44 20.55
N SER A 285 -9.22 35.28 21.17
CA SER A 285 -10.03 35.06 22.37
C SER A 285 -9.16 34.80 23.61
N PRO A 286 -9.71 34.90 24.83
CA PRO A 286 -8.99 34.52 26.05
C PRO A 286 -8.52 33.07 26.08
N ASN A 287 -9.18 32.17 25.32
CA ASN A 287 -8.81 30.76 25.20
C ASN A 287 -7.55 30.54 24.34
N ASP A 288 -7.16 31.52 23.55
CA ASP A 288 -5.94 31.49 22.74
C ASP A 288 -4.69 31.91 23.52
N LEU A 289 -4.85 32.20 24.82
CA LEU A 289 -3.78 32.64 25.69
C LEU A 289 -3.09 31.44 26.36
N ILE A 290 -1.80 31.31 26.13
CA ILE A 290 -0.98 30.26 26.74
C ILE A 290 -0.01 30.93 27.73
N ARG A 291 -0.07 30.53 29.01
CA ARG A 291 0.88 31.01 30.02
C ARG A 291 2.22 30.29 29.82
N ILE A 292 3.29 31.06 29.81
CA ILE A 292 4.65 30.55 29.77
C ILE A 292 5.16 30.51 31.21
N PHE A 293 5.60 29.33 31.64
CA PHE A 293 6.32 29.17 32.90
C PHE A 293 7.79 29.04 32.54
N ALA A 294 8.58 30.08 32.79
CA ALA A 294 10.02 29.94 32.72
C ALA A 294 10.44 29.00 33.86
N ASN A 295 11.08 27.87 33.53
CA ASN A 295 11.77 27.07 34.52
C ASN A 295 12.91 27.95 35.04
N ALA A 296 12.74 28.49 36.25
CA ALA A 296 13.85 29.09 36.97
C ALA A 296 14.76 27.95 37.42
N GLU A 297 15.82 27.70 36.67
CA GLU A 297 17.03 27.06 37.21
C GLU A 297 17.73 28.01 38.18
#